data_AF-A0A838DUT1-F1
#
_entry.id   AF-A0A838DUT1-F1
#
_cell.length_a   1.000
_cell.length_b   1.000
_cell.length_c   1.000
_cell.angle_alpha   90.00
_cell.angle_beta   90.00
_cell.angle_gamma   90.00
#
_symmetry.space_group_name_H-M   'P 1'
#
loop_
_entity.id
_entity.type
_entity.pdbx_description
1 polymer ?
#
loop_
_entity_poly.entity_id
_entity_poly.type
_entity_poly.pdbx_seq_one_letter_code
_entity_poly.pdbx_strand_id
1 'polypeptide(L)' 'MGPEHPGTATSLNNLALLYSNQGNYEEALPLYQRALAIYKKVLGPDHPNTILVQNSYTLLQQEIQNKKSANSEEGSQ' A
#
# COMPACT_ATOMS: atom_id res chain seq x y z
N MET A 1 -23.00 0.08 -3.68
CA MET A 1 -21.73 -0.09 -2.93
C MET A 1 -21.08 1.29 -2.81
N GLY A 2 -20.86 1.77 -1.58
CA GLY A 2 -20.36 3.12 -1.33
C GLY A 2 -18.82 3.22 -1.30
N PRO A 3 -18.28 4.45 -1.23
CA PRO A 3 -16.83 4.68 -1.13
C PRO A 3 -16.19 4.12 0.15
N GLU A 4 -17.00 3.78 1.16
CA GLU A 4 -16.57 3.20 2.43
C GLU A 4 -16.97 1.71 2.55
N HIS A 5 -17.23 1.03 1.44
CA HIS A 5 -17.58 -0.38 1.45
C HIS A 5 -16.31 -1.25 1.53
N PRO A 6 -16.28 -2.35 2.33
CA PRO A 6 -15.14 -3.28 2.37
C PRO A 6 -14.70 -3.80 1.00
N GLY A 7 -15.66 -4.00 0.09
CA GLY A 7 -15.36 -4.40 -1.30
C GLY A 7 -14.59 -3.33 -2.09
N THR A 8 -14.85 -2.04 -1.83
CA THR A 8 -14.09 -0.93 -2.41
C THR A 8 -12.65 -0.96 -1.91
N ALA A 9 -12.45 -1.21 -0.60
CA ALA A 9 -11.12 -1.37 -0.03
C ALA A 9 -10.36 -2.57 -0.61
N THR A 10 -11.05 -3.69 -0.85
CA THR A 10 -10.45 -4.86 -1.52
C THR A 10 -9.95 -4.51 -2.93
N SER A 11 -10.78 -3.82 -3.73
CA SER A 11 -10.40 -3.40 -5.08
C SER A 11 -9.22 -2.43 -5.08
N LEU A 12 -9.22 -1.45 -4.17
CA LEU A 12 -8.12 -0.50 -4.00
C LEU A 12 -6.80 -1.20 -3.60
N ASN A 13 -6.86 -2.15 -2.67
CA ASN A 13 -5.71 -2.95 -2.25
C ASN A 13 -5.12 -3.75 -3.43
N ASN A 14 -5.96 -4.40 -4.22
CA ASN A 14 -5.51 -5.19 -5.36
C ASN A 14 -4.86 -4.31 -6.44
N LEU A 15 -5.41 -3.12 -6.68
CA LEU A 15 -4.82 -2.16 -7.61
C LEU A 15 -3.49 -1.62 -7.10
N ALA A 16 -3.39 -1.33 -5.79
CA ALA A 16 -2.14 -0.92 -5.16
C ALA A 16 -1.04 -1.98 -5.30
N LEU A 17 -1.39 -3.26 -5.09
CA LEU A 17 -0.47 -4.37 -5.27
C LEU A 17 0.00 -4.50 -6.72
N LEU A 18 -0.89 -4.33 -7.70
CA LEU A 18 -0.53 -4.33 -9.12
C LEU A 18 0.49 -3.23 -9.44
N TYR A 19 0.25 -2.00 -8.99
CA TYR A 19 1.19 -0.90 -9.20
C TYR A 19 2.52 -1.11 -8.47
N SER A 20 2.50 -1.64 -7.25
CA SER A 20 3.70 -2.01 -6.49
C SER A 20 4.56 -3.00 -7.28
N ASN A 21 3.96 -4.05 -7.83
CA ASN A 21 4.66 -5.06 -8.62
C ASN A 21 5.23 -4.50 -9.94
N GLN A 22 4.65 -3.43 -10.48
CA GLN A 22 5.17 -2.72 -11.66
C GLN A 22 6.27 -1.70 -11.30
N GLY A 23 6.58 -1.50 -10.02
CA GLY A 23 7.49 -0.46 -9.55
C GLY A 23 6.89 0.95 -9.55
N ASN A 24 5.59 1.08 -9.84
CA ASN A 24 4.85 2.34 -9.85
C ASN A 24 4.41 2.72 -8.44
N TYR A 25 5.39 2.96 -7.57
CA TYR A 25 5.17 3.15 -6.13
C TYR A 25 4.38 4.42 -5.79
N GLU A 26 4.50 5.48 -6.60
CA GLU A 26 3.77 6.73 -6.43
C GLU A 26 2.25 6.55 -6.60
N GLU A 27 1.84 5.65 -7.51
CA GLU A 27 0.44 5.30 -7.74
C GLU A 27 -0.08 4.29 -6.69
N ALA A 28 0.78 3.37 -6.23
CA ALA A 28 0.41 2.36 -5.23
C ALA A 28 0.15 2.97 -3.83
N LEU A 29 0.93 3.99 -3.46
CA LEU A 29 0.88 4.60 -2.13
C LEU A 29 -0.51 5.13 -1.73
N PRO A 30 -1.15 6.04 -2.50
CA PRO A 30 -2.45 6.60 -2.13
C PRO A 30 -3.56 5.54 -2.12
N LEU A 31 -3.43 4.49 -2.94
CA LEU A 31 -4.40 3.40 -3.00
C LEU A 31 -4.36 2.54 -1.73
N TYR A 32 -3.18 2.16 -1.26
CA TYR A 32 -3.03 1.46 0.02
C TYR A 32 -3.53 2.32 1.19
N GLN A 33 -3.19 3.61 1.23
CA GLN A 33 -3.65 4.52 2.28
C GLN A 33 -5.19 4.59 2.34
N ARG A 34 -5.84 4.71 1.18
CA ARG A 34 -7.30 4.76 1.10
C ARG A 34 -7.95 3.43 1.49
N ALA A 35 -7.41 2.29 1.02
CA ALA A 35 -7.89 0.97 1.40
C ALA A 35 -7.78 0.74 2.93
N LEU A 36 -6.64 1.13 3.51
CA LEU A 36 -6.38 1.01 4.94
C LEU A 36 -7.31 1.89 5.78
N ALA A 37 -7.59 3.12 5.34
CA ALA A 37 -8.52 4.02 6.02
C ALA A 37 -9.94 3.43 6.06
N ILE A 38 -10.41 2.87 4.94
CA ILE A 38 -11.72 2.22 4.85
C ILE A 38 -11.77 0.98 5.75
N TYR A 39 -10.77 0.09 5.68
CA TYR A 39 -10.76 -1.12 6.51
C TYR A 39 -10.67 -0.80 8.00
N LYS A 40 -9.85 0.18 8.41
CA LYS A 40 -9.80 0.65 9.81
C LYS A 40 -11.15 1.19 10.28
N LYS A 41 -11.84 1.96 9.44
CA LYS A 41 -13.16 2.53 9.78
C LYS A 41 -14.26 1.46 9.88
N VAL A 42 -14.28 0.50 8.95
CA VAL A 42 -15.39 -0.44 8.82
C VAL A 42 -15.20 -1.72 9.63
N LEU A 43 -13.97 -2.24 9.68
CA LEU A 43 -13.65 -3.53 10.29
C LEU A 43 -12.85 -3.39 11.60
N GLY A 44 -12.22 -2.23 11.82
CA GLY A 44 -11.33 -1.99 12.95
C GLY A 44 -9.86 -2.31 12.64
N PRO A 45 -8.93 -1.82 13.48
CA PRO A 45 -7.48 -1.97 13.28
C PRO A 45 -6.99 -3.42 13.39
N ASP A 46 -7.59 -4.22 14.26
CA ASP A 46 -7.15 -5.60 14.57
C ASP A 46 -7.76 -6.66 13.64
N HIS A 47 -8.61 -6.24 12.70
CA HIS A 47 -9.23 -7.16 11.76
C HIS A 47 -8.19 -7.73 10.77
N PRO A 48 -8.22 -9.03 10.45
CA PRO A 48 -7.25 -9.66 9.55
C PRO A 48 -7.06 -8.94 8.21
N ASN A 49 -8.16 -8.48 7.58
CA ASN A 49 -8.08 -7.69 6.34
C ASN A 49 -7.35 -6.34 6.54
N THR A 50 -7.55 -5.67 7.66
CA THR A 50 -6.85 -4.42 7.97
C THR A 50 -5.36 -4.67 8.14
N ILE A 51 -5.00 -5.73 8.87
CA ILE A 51 -3.61 -6.15 9.07
C ILE A 51 -2.96 -6.55 7.74
N LEU A 52 -3.66 -7.26 6.87
CA LEU A 52 -3.17 -7.63 5.55
C LEU A 52 -2.75 -6.40 4.73
N VAL A 53 -3.66 -5.42 4.60
CA VAL A 53 -3.37 -4.18 3.87
C VAL A 53 -2.25 -3.39 4.56
N GLN A 54 -2.23 -3.38 5.89
CA GLN A 54 -1.17 -2.74 6.66
C GLN A 54 0.20 -3.36 6.36
N ASN A 55 0.29 -4.69 6.27
CA ASN A 55 1.53 -5.40 5.93
C ASN A 55 1.99 -5.08 4.51
N SER A 56 1.07 -5.13 3.53
CA SER A 56 1.38 -4.79 2.13
C SER A 56 1.83 -3.33 1.98
N TYR A 57 1.19 -2.41 2.69
CA TYR A 57 1.61 -1.00 2.74
C TYR A 57 3.01 -0.84 3.34
N THR A 58 3.32 -1.52 4.44
CA THR A 58 4.65 -1.47 5.06
C THR A 58 5.73 -2.03 4.13
N LEU A 59 5.46 -3.13 3.43
CA LEU A 59 6.39 -3.70 2.45
C LEU A 59 6.69 -2.71 1.32
N LEU A 60 5.65 -2.05 0.78
CA LEU A 60 5.83 -1.01 -0.24
C LEU A 60 6.74 0.13 0.28
N GLN A 61 6.53 0.59 1.52
CA GLN A 61 7.36 1.64 2.12
C GLN A 61 8.84 1.22 2.22
N GLN A 62 9.07 -0.05 2.59
CA GLN A 62 10.42 -0.60 2.67
C GLN A 62 11.07 -0.68 1.29
N GLU A 63 10.36 -1.11 0.25
CA GLU A 63 10.87 -1.12 -1.12
C GLU A 63 11.24 0.28 -1.62
N ILE A 64 10.37 1.27 -1.37
CA ILE A 64 10.64 2.67 -1.69
C ILE A 64 11.93 3.14 -1.01
N GLN A 65 12.11 2.80 0.28
CA GLN A 65 13.30 3.18 1.03
C GLN A 65 14.56 2.48 0.49
N ASN A 66 14.49 1.18 0.19
CA ASN A 66 15.61 0.41 -0.34
C ASN A 66 16.09 0.98 -1.69
N LYS A 67 15.16 1.36 -2.58
CA LYS A 67 15.53 1.98 -3.86
C LYS A 67 16.19 3.35 -3.69
N LYS A 68 15.75 4.15 -2.72
CA LYS A 68 16.40 5.44 -2.41
C LYS A 68 17.83 5.24 -1.93
N SER A 69 18.07 4.24 -1.07
CA SER A 69 19.41 3.92 -0.60
C SER A 69 20.32 3.41 -1.71
N ALA A 70 19.84 2.49 -2.57
CA ALA A 70 20.62 1.97 -3.69
C ALA A 70 21.04 3.08 -4.67
N ASN A 71 20.14 4.02 -4.97
CA ASN A 71 20.43 5.13 -5.89
C ASN A 71 21.36 6.21 -5.29
N SER A 72 21.64 6.16 -3.97
CA SER A 72 22.59 7.07 -3.32
C SER A 72 24.03 6.55 -3.30
N GLU A 73 24.24 5.24 -3.50
CA GLU A 73 25.58 4.63 -3.53
C GLU A 73 26.23 4.69 -4.91
N GLU A 74 25.45 4.75 -5.99
CA GLU A 74 25.95 4.79 -7.38
C GLU A 74 26.56 6.15 -7.80
N GLY A 75 26.38 7.21 -7.02
CA GLY A 75 26.88 8.56 -7.34
C GLY A 75 28.30 8.90 -6.86
N SER A 76 29.03 7.94 -6.29
CA SER A 76 30.31 8.20 -5.58
C SER A 76 31.55 7.52 -6.19
N GLN A 77 31.50 7.06 -7.44
CA GLN A 77 32.69 6.48 -8.12
C GLN A 77 33.32 7.42 -9.15
#